data_AF-A0A4Q6CAD1-F1
#
_entry.id   AF-A0A4Q6CAD1-F1
#
_cell.length_a   1.000
_cell.length_b   1.000
_cell.length_c   1.000
_cell.angle_alpha   90.00
_cell.angle_beta   90.00
_cell.angle_gamma   90.00
#
_symmetry.space_group_name_H-M   'P 1'
#
loop_
_entity.id
_entity.type
_entity.pdbx_description
1 polymer ?
#
loop_
_entity_poly.entity_id
_entity_poly.type
_entity_poly.pdbx_seq_one_letter_code
_entity_poly.pdbx_strand_id
1 'polypeptide(L)'
;MQQRKFNPLATLQILWAAMLGTQGIMVLISQTATVSPLANSPSAIDSQLGPAAGSLPVSLFVLLAMVSLGLAVFLPKLLIKQKVLRVQNEPGQTALEKLVPIAVTAKVIRWAMLESITVYGLILSLVNGNPYLIYPFAAVSLIGFAMTFPNEKAIRNALSVN
;
A
#
# COMPACT_ATOMS: atom_id res chain seq x y z
N MET A 1 -0.48 18.79 -34.06
CA MET A 1 -0.75 18.16 -32.75
C MET A 1 0.57 17.68 -32.15
N GLN A 2 1.12 18.39 -31.16
CA GLN A 2 2.32 17.91 -30.44
C GLN A 2 1.92 16.74 -29.53
N GLN A 3 2.46 15.55 -29.76
CA GLN A 3 2.35 14.44 -28.81
C GLN A 3 3.14 14.82 -27.55
N ARG A 4 2.45 15.07 -26.43
CA ARG A 4 3.10 15.23 -25.13
C ARG A 4 3.89 13.97 -24.84
N LYS A 5 5.22 14.07 -24.79
CA LYS A 5 6.08 12.97 -24.31
C LYS A 5 5.67 12.62 -22.88
N PHE A 6 5.24 11.39 -22.67
CA PHE A 6 4.87 10.88 -21.36
C PHE A 6 6.11 10.83 -20.47
N ASN A 7 6.09 11.53 -19.33
CA ASN A 7 7.18 11.47 -18.35
C ASN A 7 6.81 10.44 -17.26
N PRO A 8 7.34 9.20 -17.33
CA PRO A 8 6.95 8.12 -16.42
C PRO A 8 7.30 8.41 -14.95
N LEU A 9 8.32 9.23 -14.70
CA LEU A 9 8.67 9.64 -13.34
C LEU A 9 7.59 10.54 -12.74
N ALA A 10 7.12 11.53 -13.49
CA ALA A 10 6.07 12.43 -13.02
C ALA A 10 4.79 11.66 -12.70
N THR A 11 4.43 10.69 -13.54
CA THR A 11 3.29 9.79 -13.27
C THR A 11 3.47 9.00 -11.98
N LEU A 12 4.66 8.43 -11.73
CA LEU A 12 4.96 7.72 -10.49
C LEU A 12 4.88 8.64 -9.25
N GLN A 13 5.36 9.87 -9.35
CA GLN A 13 5.29 10.85 -8.26
C GLN A 13 3.85 11.23 -7.94
N ILE A 14 3.02 11.45 -8.96
CA ILE A 14 1.59 11.75 -8.79
C ILE A 14 0.88 10.55 -8.14
N LEU A 15 1.12 9.32 -8.61
CA LEU A 15 0.54 8.12 -8.03
C LEU A 15 0.98 7.91 -6.57
N TRP A 16 2.26 8.12 -6.28
CA TRP A 16 2.80 8.04 -4.92
C TRP A 16 2.12 9.06 -3.99
N ALA A 17 2.00 10.31 -4.44
CA ALA A 17 1.35 11.37 -3.66
C ALA A 17 -0.14 11.10 -3.46
N ALA A 18 -0.84 10.59 -4.48
CA ALA A 18 -2.24 10.22 -4.40
C ALA A 18 -2.45 9.11 -3.34
N MET A 19 -1.62 8.06 -3.36
CA MET A 19 -1.69 6.98 -2.37
C MET A 19 -1.26 7.41 -0.97
N LEU A 20 -0.37 8.39 -0.84
CA LEU A 20 -0.10 9.01 0.46
C LEU A 20 -1.34 9.77 0.98
N GLY A 21 -2.03 10.48 0.08
CA GLY A 21 -3.28 11.18 0.37
C GLY A 21 -4.39 10.24 0.86
N THR A 22 -4.53 9.06 0.26
CA THR A 22 -5.53 8.07 0.71
C THR A 22 -5.29 7.60 2.14
N GLN A 23 -4.03 7.48 2.58
CA GLN A 23 -3.74 7.18 4.00
C GLN A 23 -4.21 8.28 4.94
N GLY A 24 -4.02 9.55 4.57
CA GLY A 24 -4.54 10.69 5.33
C GLY A 24 -6.06 10.65 5.45
N ILE A 25 -6.75 10.32 4.36
CA ILE A 25 -8.21 10.15 4.34
C ILE A 25 -8.65 9.01 5.26
N MET A 26 -7.97 7.86 5.26
CA MET A 26 -8.31 6.74 6.15
C MET A 26 -8.16 7.10 7.64
N VAL A 27 -7.10 7.84 7.99
CA VAL A 27 -6.92 8.35 9.36
C VAL A 27 -8.05 9.30 9.73
N LEU A 28 -8.44 10.21 8.84
CA LEU A 28 -9.54 11.14 9.06
C LEU A 28 -10.90 10.43 9.19
N ILE A 29 -11.14 9.39 8.40
CA ILE A 29 -12.34 8.53 8.51
C ILE A 29 -12.37 7.86 9.89
N SER A 30 -11.25 7.29 10.34
CA SER A 30 -11.16 6.66 11.67
C SER A 30 -11.50 7.65 12.80
N GLN A 31 -11.01 8.89 12.74
CA GLN A 31 -11.33 9.92 13.75
C GLN A 31 -12.80 10.33 13.72
N THR A 32 -13.37 10.54 12.53
CA THR A 32 -14.75 11.06 12.40
C THR A 32 -15.81 9.99 12.66
N ALA A 33 -15.55 8.74 12.25
CA ALA A 33 -16.48 7.63 12.43
C ALA A 33 -16.58 7.15 13.88
N THR A 34 -15.49 7.21 14.66
CA THR A 34 -15.48 6.76 16.05
C THR A 34 -15.95 7.83 17.05
N VAL A 35 -15.83 9.11 16.72
CA VAL A 35 -16.30 10.23 17.56
C VAL A 35 -17.79 10.53 17.34
N SER A 36 -18.39 10.02 16.25
CA SER A 36 -19.80 10.28 15.93
C SER A 36 -20.74 9.64 16.97
N PRO A 37 -21.71 10.39 17.54
CA PRO A 37 -22.63 9.88 18.57
C PRO A 37 -23.53 8.72 18.11
N LEU A 38 -23.62 8.45 16.81
CA LEU A 38 -24.23 7.22 16.29
C LEU A 38 -23.48 5.94 16.69
N ALA A 39 -22.16 6.00 16.92
CA ALA A 39 -21.37 4.86 17.40
C ALA A 39 -21.65 4.51 18.87
N ASN A 40 -22.21 5.45 19.65
CA ASN A 40 -22.60 5.24 21.04
C ASN A 40 -24.06 4.77 21.20
N SER A 41 -24.77 4.57 20.08
CA SER A 41 -26.06 3.89 20.10
C SER A 41 -25.80 2.39 20.17
N PRO A 42 -26.18 1.67 21.24
CA PRO A 42 -25.96 0.23 21.32
C PRO A 42 -26.63 -0.42 20.11
N SER A 43 -25.81 -0.88 19.17
CA SER A 43 -26.29 -1.43 17.92
C SER A 43 -27.06 -2.71 18.22
N ALA A 44 -28.24 -2.87 17.61
CA ALA A 44 -29.03 -4.12 17.64
C ALA A 44 -28.27 -5.37 17.13
N ILE A 45 -27.01 -5.19 16.71
CA ILE A 45 -26.03 -6.20 16.31
C ILE A 45 -25.41 -6.87 17.56
N ASP A 46 -25.19 -6.13 18.65
CA ASP A 46 -24.61 -6.64 19.91
C ASP A 46 -25.50 -7.67 20.61
N SER A 47 -26.81 -7.66 20.31
CA SER A 47 -27.77 -8.62 20.83
C SER A 47 -27.94 -9.88 19.97
N GLN A 48 -27.40 -9.92 18.74
CA GLN A 48 -27.45 -11.10 17.85
C GLN A 48 -26.14 -11.88 17.78
N LEU A 49 -25.03 -11.22 18.06
CA LEU A 49 -23.68 -11.77 18.03
C LEU A 49 -23.26 -12.01 19.49
N GLY A 50 -23.44 -13.23 19.98
CA GLY A 50 -23.12 -13.61 21.37
C GLY A 50 -21.70 -13.24 21.82
N PRO A 51 -21.34 -13.47 23.10
CA PRO A 51 -20.11 -12.94 23.74
C PRO A 51 -18.77 -13.29 23.05
N ALA A 52 -18.77 -14.19 22.06
CA ALA A 52 -17.62 -14.55 21.24
C ALA A 52 -17.38 -13.65 20.00
N ALA A 53 -18.33 -12.77 19.65
CA ALA A 53 -18.27 -11.97 18.44
C ALA A 53 -17.73 -10.53 18.64
N GLY A 54 -17.56 -10.10 19.89
CA GLY A 54 -17.28 -8.69 20.23
C GLY A 54 -15.83 -8.21 20.10
N SER A 55 -14.87 -9.07 19.75
CA SER A 55 -13.49 -8.62 19.56
C SER A 55 -12.76 -9.50 18.57
N LEU A 56 -12.69 -9.07 17.31
CA LEU A 56 -11.68 -9.64 16.42
C LEU A 56 -10.30 -9.41 17.08
N PRO A 57 -9.50 -10.48 17.26
CA PRO A 57 -8.29 -10.36 18.04
C PRO A 57 -7.31 -9.46 17.29
N VAL A 58 -6.80 -8.43 17.98
CA VAL A 58 -5.78 -7.50 17.46
C VAL A 58 -4.61 -8.26 16.84
N SER A 59 -4.26 -9.42 17.40
CA SER A 59 -3.19 -10.30 16.90
C SER A 59 -3.41 -10.77 15.45
N LEU A 60 -4.65 -10.97 15.01
CA LEU A 60 -4.95 -11.35 13.62
C LEU A 60 -4.60 -10.21 12.65
N PHE A 61 -5.00 -8.98 12.96
CA PHE A 61 -4.67 -7.82 12.12
C PHE A 61 -3.18 -7.50 12.13
N VAL A 62 -2.51 -7.67 13.26
CA VAL A 62 -1.04 -7.56 13.34
C VAL A 62 -0.39 -8.62 12.44
N LEU A 63 -0.85 -9.87 12.48
CA LEU A 63 -0.33 -10.93 11.61
C LEU A 63 -0.53 -10.59 10.13
N LEU A 64 -1.73 -10.14 9.74
CA LEU A 64 -2.02 -9.73 8.36
C LEU A 64 -1.14 -8.56 7.92
N ALA A 65 -0.94 -7.56 8.78
CA ALA A 65 -0.04 -6.44 8.50
C ALA A 65 1.41 -6.91 8.33
N MET A 66 1.88 -7.83 9.16
CA MET A 66 3.24 -8.39 9.04
C MET A 66 3.42 -9.20 7.75
N VAL A 67 2.43 -10.02 7.37
CA VAL A 67 2.43 -10.75 6.10
C VAL A 67 2.44 -9.78 4.92
N SER A 68 1.56 -8.77 4.92
CA SER A 68 1.50 -7.76 3.86
C SER A 68 2.78 -6.94 3.77
N LEU A 69 3.41 -6.61 4.90
CA LEU A 69 4.72 -5.95 4.93
C LEU A 69 5.81 -6.85 4.32
N GLY A 70 5.83 -8.13 4.67
CA GLY A 70 6.72 -9.12 4.05
C GLY A 70 6.53 -9.17 2.54
N LEU A 71 5.28 -9.33 2.08
CA LEU A 71 4.95 -9.35 0.66
C LEU A 71 5.33 -8.05 -0.05
N ALA A 72 5.15 -6.89 0.57
CA ALA A 72 5.56 -5.60 0.03
C ALA A 72 7.08 -5.52 -0.25
N VAL A 73 7.90 -6.23 0.53
CA VAL A 73 9.36 -6.25 0.38
C VAL A 73 9.82 -7.31 -0.63
N PHE A 74 9.23 -8.50 -0.59
CA PHE A 74 9.69 -9.64 -1.39
C PHE A 74 9.05 -9.71 -2.78
N LEU A 75 7.74 -9.46 -2.89
CA LEU A 75 6.99 -9.66 -4.15
C LEU A 75 7.50 -8.77 -5.29
N PRO A 76 7.79 -7.47 -5.10
CA PRO A 76 8.34 -6.63 -6.16
C PRO A 76 9.70 -7.14 -6.68
N LYS A 77 10.55 -7.67 -5.78
CA LYS A 77 11.86 -8.21 -6.15
C LYS A 77 11.72 -9.47 -7.00
N LEU A 78 10.79 -10.36 -6.62
CA LEU A 78 10.51 -11.59 -7.37
C LEU A 78 9.95 -11.28 -8.76
N LEU A 79 9.01 -10.34 -8.86
CA LEU A 79 8.40 -9.93 -10.13
C LEU A 79 9.40 -9.29 -11.10
N ILE A 80 10.29 -8.43 -10.59
CA ILE A 80 11.36 -7.83 -11.40
C ILE A 80 12.32 -8.93 -11.87
N LYS A 81 12.79 -9.81 -10.97
CA LYS A 81 13.73 -10.89 -11.32
C LYS A 81 13.18 -11.81 -12.41
N GLN A 82 11.92 -12.25 -12.29
CA GLN A 82 11.28 -13.12 -13.29
C GLN A 82 11.17 -12.45 -14.66
N LYS A 83 10.80 -11.16 -14.70
CA LYS A 83 10.62 -10.48 -15.98
C LYS A 83 11.94 -10.03 -16.63
N VAL A 84 12.97 -9.69 -15.86
CA VAL A 84 14.31 -9.39 -16.39
C VAL A 84 14.88 -10.59 -17.14
N LEU A 85 14.79 -11.79 -16.56
CA LEU A 85 15.24 -13.02 -17.22
C LEU A 85 14.51 -13.29 -18.53
N ARG A 86 13.22 -12.93 -18.62
CA ARG A 86 12.44 -13.08 -19.85
C ARG A 86 12.86 -12.08 -20.93
N VAL A 87 13.12 -10.83 -20.56
CA VAL A 87 13.53 -9.76 -21.49
C VAL A 87 14.92 -10.03 -22.06
N GLN A 88 15.85 -10.60 -21.29
CA GLN A 88 17.18 -10.97 -21.78
C GLN A 88 17.15 -12.00 -22.92
N ASN A 89 16.09 -12.81 -23.02
CA ASN A 89 15.96 -13.85 -24.03
C ASN A 89 15.30 -13.38 -25.34
N GLU A 90 14.85 -12.12 -25.42
CA GLU A 90 14.14 -11.59 -26.60
C GLU A 90 15.05 -10.63 -27.42
N PRO A 91 15.56 -11.04 -28.61
CA PRO A 91 16.37 -10.18 -29.46
C PRO A 91 15.53 -9.08 -30.13
N GLY A 92 16.04 -7.85 -30.18
CA GLY A 92 15.56 -6.80 -31.11
C GLY A 92 14.84 -5.58 -30.53
N GLN A 93 14.63 -5.48 -29.21
CA GLN A 93 14.14 -4.25 -28.58
C GLN A 93 15.10 -3.74 -27.51
N THR A 94 15.21 -2.42 -27.38
CA THR A 94 15.99 -1.77 -26.31
C THR A 94 15.44 -2.22 -24.95
N ALA A 95 16.26 -2.95 -24.18
CA ALA A 95 15.89 -3.49 -22.87
C ALA A 95 15.24 -2.45 -21.94
N LEU A 96 15.67 -1.20 -22.06
CA LEU A 96 15.16 -0.07 -21.29
C LEU A 96 13.65 0.15 -21.46
N GLU A 97 13.12 0.05 -22.68
CA GLU A 97 11.70 0.31 -22.97
C GLU A 97 10.79 -0.75 -22.35
N LYS A 98 11.25 -2.01 -22.29
CA LYS A 98 10.53 -3.11 -21.65
C LYS A 98 10.61 -3.08 -20.12
N LEU A 99 11.72 -2.59 -19.56
CA LEU A 99 11.98 -2.63 -18.11
C LEU A 99 11.26 -1.52 -17.33
N VAL A 100 11.06 -0.35 -17.92
CA VAL A 100 10.33 0.77 -17.27
C VAL A 100 8.92 0.37 -16.80
N PRO A 101 8.03 -0.19 -17.65
CA PRO A 101 6.69 -0.56 -17.20
C PRO A 101 6.71 -1.66 -16.13
N ILE A 102 7.69 -2.57 -16.17
CA ILE A 102 7.85 -3.61 -15.15
C ILE A 102 8.20 -2.98 -13.79
N ALA A 103 9.15 -2.04 -13.77
CA ALA A 103 9.55 -1.34 -12.57
C ALA A 103 8.40 -0.51 -11.97
N VAL A 104 7.61 0.15 -12.83
CA VAL A 104 6.40 0.89 -12.43
C VAL A 104 5.40 -0.06 -11.76
N THR A 105 5.06 -1.17 -12.39
CA THR A 105 4.12 -2.17 -11.84
C THR A 105 4.59 -2.71 -10.49
N ALA A 106 5.88 -3.03 -10.36
CA ALA A 106 6.44 -3.52 -9.11
C ALA A 106 6.33 -2.50 -7.97
N LYS A 107 6.48 -1.19 -8.27
CA LYS A 107 6.27 -0.12 -7.29
C LYS A 107 4.81 0.03 -6.89
N VAL A 108 3.88 0.02 -7.85
CA VAL A 108 2.45 0.11 -7.58
C VAL A 108 1.98 -1.05 -6.69
N ILE A 109 2.43 -2.28 -6.96
CA ILE A 109 2.13 -3.44 -6.12
C ILE A 109 2.67 -3.23 -4.71
N ARG A 110 3.90 -2.73 -4.56
CA ARG A 110 4.47 -2.42 -3.25
C ARG A 110 3.64 -1.39 -2.49
N TRP A 111 3.20 -0.33 -3.16
CA TRP A 111 2.37 0.71 -2.56
C TRP A 111 0.99 0.18 -2.13
N ALA A 112 0.34 -0.64 -2.96
CA ALA A 112 -0.94 -1.28 -2.61
C ALA A 112 -0.81 -2.22 -1.39
N MET A 113 0.31 -2.94 -1.27
CA MET A 113 0.58 -3.79 -0.11
C MET A 113 0.80 -2.96 1.16
N LEU A 114 1.50 -1.83 1.06
CA LEU A 114 1.66 -0.89 2.18
C LEU A 114 0.32 -0.25 2.56
N GLU A 115 -0.49 0.16 1.59
CA GLU A 115 -1.81 0.74 1.83
C GLU A 115 -2.74 -0.23 2.56
N SER A 116 -2.70 -1.53 2.20
CA SER A 116 -3.43 -2.59 2.88
C SER A 116 -3.15 -2.64 4.40
N ILE A 117 -1.93 -2.31 4.83
CA ILE A 117 -1.57 -2.24 6.27
C ILE A 117 -2.42 -1.17 6.97
N THR A 118 -2.54 0.02 6.38
CA THR A 118 -3.37 1.11 6.92
C THR A 118 -4.85 0.74 6.90
N VAL A 119 -5.32 0.04 5.86
CA VAL A 119 -6.70 -0.47 5.78
C VAL A 119 -6.99 -1.46 6.93
N TYR A 120 -6.04 -2.33 7.28
CA TYR A 120 -6.20 -3.22 8.44
C TYR A 120 -6.34 -2.43 9.75
N GLY A 121 -5.52 -1.39 9.94
CA GLY A 121 -5.65 -0.49 11.09
C GLY A 121 -6.97 0.27 11.13
N LEU A 122 -7.48 0.69 9.95
CA LEU A 122 -8.78 1.34 9.83
C LEU A 122 -9.91 0.39 10.22
N ILE A 123 -9.93 -0.83 9.68
CA ILE A 123 -10.94 -1.84 10.02
C ILE A 123 -10.90 -2.13 11.53
N LEU A 124 -9.70 -2.34 12.08
CA LEU A 124 -9.52 -2.61 13.51
C LEU A 124 -10.05 -1.45 14.36
N SER A 125 -9.76 -0.21 13.97
CA SER A 125 -10.25 1.00 14.64
C SER A 125 -11.77 1.10 14.63
N LEU A 126 -12.41 0.84 13.48
CA LEU A 126 -13.86 0.89 13.33
C LEU A 126 -14.55 -0.21 14.15
N VAL A 127 -14.03 -1.44 14.10
CA VAL A 127 -14.60 -2.59 14.83
C VAL A 127 -14.52 -2.41 16.34
N ASN A 128 -13.44 -1.81 16.86
CA ASN A 128 -13.25 -1.60 18.30
C ASN A 128 -13.80 -0.26 18.79
N GLY A 129 -14.33 0.59 17.90
CA GLY A 129 -14.73 1.96 18.24
C GLY A 129 -13.58 2.84 18.76
N ASN A 130 -12.32 2.46 18.51
CA ASN A 130 -11.15 3.13 19.06
C ASN A 130 -10.30 3.73 17.92
N PRO A 131 -10.25 5.06 17.77
CA PRO A 131 -9.49 5.71 16.71
C PRO A 131 -7.97 5.53 16.84
N TYR A 132 -7.47 5.27 18.05
CA TYR A 132 -6.02 5.18 18.29
C TYR A 132 -5.39 3.92 17.71
N LEU A 133 -6.20 2.90 17.39
CA LEU A 133 -5.71 1.62 16.86
C LEU A 133 -5.19 1.71 15.41
N ILE A 134 -5.54 2.76 14.65
CA ILE A 134 -5.03 2.94 13.29
C ILE A 134 -3.56 3.42 13.27
N TYR A 135 -3.12 4.17 14.29
CA TYR A 135 -1.83 4.84 14.28
C TYR A 135 -0.61 3.93 14.07
N PRO A 136 -0.45 2.79 14.76
CA PRO A 136 0.72 1.93 14.52
C PRO A 136 0.76 1.39 13.09
N PHE A 137 -0.40 1.06 12.50
CA PHE A 137 -0.50 0.57 11.14
C PHE A 137 -0.18 1.66 10.11
N ALA A 138 -0.76 2.85 10.30
CA ALA A 138 -0.49 4.02 9.47
C ALA A 138 1.00 4.42 9.55
N ALA A 139 1.60 4.43 10.75
CA ALA A 139 3.01 4.76 10.93
C ALA A 139 3.94 3.79 10.17
N VAL A 140 3.70 2.47 10.30
CA VAL A 140 4.47 1.45 9.56
C VAL A 140 4.31 1.63 8.06
N SER A 141 3.09 1.87 7.58
CA SER A 141 2.83 2.08 6.16
C SER A 141 3.52 3.35 5.63
N LEU A 142 3.44 4.46 6.36
CA LEU A 142 4.08 5.74 6.01
C LEU A 142 5.60 5.60 5.94
N ILE A 143 6.22 4.90 6.89
CA ILE A 143 7.66 4.60 6.84
C ILE A 143 7.99 3.81 5.57
N GLY A 144 7.19 2.80 5.24
CA GLY A 144 7.33 2.04 3.99
C GLY A 144 7.17 2.90 2.73
N PHE A 145 6.23 3.85 2.73
CA PHE A 145 6.01 4.79 1.63
C PHE A 145 7.18 5.76 1.47
N ALA A 146 7.71 6.30 2.57
CA ALA A 146 8.88 7.16 2.56
C ALA A 146 10.11 6.44 1.99
N MET A 147 10.32 5.17 2.37
CA MET A 147 11.40 4.32 1.83
C MET A 147 11.24 3.95 0.35
N THR A 148 10.07 4.19 -0.25
CA THR A 148 9.76 3.82 -1.64
C THR A 148 9.61 5.01 -2.57
N PHE A 149 10.03 6.19 -2.13
CA PHE A 149 9.91 7.42 -2.91
C PHE A 149 10.42 7.27 -4.35
N PRO A 150 9.65 7.67 -5.37
CA PRO A 150 10.07 7.59 -6.75
C PRO A 150 11.18 8.60 -7.07
N ASN A 151 12.43 8.14 -7.03
CA ASN A 151 13.61 8.89 -7.43
C ASN A 151 14.18 8.39 -8.77
N GLU A 152 14.61 9.31 -9.64
CA GLU A 152 15.33 9.01 -10.88
C GLU A 152 16.54 8.10 -10.66
N LYS A 153 17.30 8.34 -9.60
CA LYS A 153 18.48 7.53 -9.26
C LYS A 153 18.10 6.07 -9.02
N ALA A 154 16.98 5.82 -8.35
CA ALA A 154 16.51 4.46 -8.10
C ALA A 154 16.08 3.75 -9.39
N ILE A 155 15.49 4.48 -10.34
CA ILE A 155 15.13 3.95 -11.65
C ILE A 155 16.39 3.67 -12.47
N ARG A 156 17.34 4.63 -12.54
CA ARG A 156 18.61 4.43 -13.25
C ARG A 156 19.43 3.28 -12.66
N ASN A 157 19.52 3.17 -11.33
CA ASN A 157 20.23 2.08 -10.68
C ASN A 157 19.57 0.73 -10.94
N ALA A 158 18.23 0.66 -10.95
CA ALA A 158 17.53 -0.56 -11.35
C ALA A 158 17.77 -0.95 -12.82
N LEU A 159 18.15 0.02 -13.66
CA LEU A 159 18.47 -0.17 -15.07
C LEU A 159 19.97 -0.41 -15.33
N SER A 160 20.86 0.04 -14.44
CA SER A 160 22.32 -0.05 -14.58
C SER A 160 22.96 -1.26 -13.90
N VAL A 161 22.18 -2.08 -13.18
CA VAL A 161 22.63 -3.37 -12.61
C VAL A 161 22.62 -4.48 -13.68
N ASN A 162 22.57 -4.11 -14.97
CA ASN A 162 22.85 -4.98 -16.11
C ASN A 162 24.15 -4.56 -16.78
#